data_AF-H0AEJ6-F1
#
_entry.id   AF-H0AEJ6-F1
#
_cell.length_a   1.000
_cell.length_b   1.000
_cell.length_c   1.000
_cell.angle_alpha   90.00
_cell.angle_beta   90.00
_cell.angle_gamma   90.00
#
_symmetry.space_group_name_H-M   'P 1'
#
loop_
_entity.id
_entity.type
_entity.pdbx_description
1 polymer ?
#
loop_
_entity_poly.entity_id
_entity_poly.type
_entity_poly.pdbx_seq_one_letter_code
_entity_poly.pdbx_strand_id
1 'polypeptide(L)' 'MTPETKMTKCVFCGNNATTKNSAGQPVCQEHREKEPKDV' A
#
# COMPACT_ATOMS: atom_id res chain seq x y z
N MET A 1 24.29 -7.28 8.62
CA MET A 1 22.82 -7.45 8.68
C MET A 1 22.27 -6.70 7.48
N THR A 2 21.81 -7.40 6.45
CA THR A 2 21.10 -6.75 5.34
C THR A 2 19.90 -6.04 5.95
N PRO A 3 19.67 -4.73 5.67
CA PRO A 3 18.42 -4.12 6.06
C PRO A 3 17.37 -4.92 5.30
N GLU A 4 16.68 -5.82 5.99
CA GLU A 4 15.43 -6.38 5.53
C GLU A 4 14.52 -5.17 5.41
N THR A 5 14.56 -4.53 4.25
CA THR A 5 13.64 -3.48 3.85
C THR A 5 12.29 -4.14 4.03
N LYS A 6 11.64 -3.86 5.17
CA LYS A 6 10.33 -4.40 5.53
C LYS A 6 9.36 -3.85 4.49
N MET A 7 9.31 -4.51 3.33
CA MET A 7 8.40 -4.17 2.26
C MET A 7 7.02 -4.38 2.85
N THR A 8 6.32 -3.27 3.03
CA THR A 8 4.99 -3.32 3.59
C THR A 8 4.10 -3.96 2.53
N LYS A 9 3.17 -4.85 2.93
CA LYS A 9 2.27 -5.51 1.98
C LYS A 9 0.96 -4.76 1.91
N CYS A 10 0.36 -4.77 0.72
CA CYS A 10 -0.95 -4.21 0.43
C CYS A 10 -2.00 -4.99 1.22
N VAL A 11 -2.80 -4.28 1.99
CA VAL A 11 -3.88 -4.89 2.80
C VAL A 11 -4.96 -5.55 1.95
N PHE A 12 -5.13 -5.13 0.68
CA PHE A 12 -6.16 -5.65 -0.20
C PHE A 12 -5.76 -6.90 -0.99
N CYS A 13 -4.51 -6.98 -1.45
CA CYS A 13 -4.05 -8.06 -2.34
C CYS A 13 -2.74 -8.73 -1.92
N GLY A 14 -2.11 -8.31 -0.82
CA GLY A 14 -0.87 -8.91 -0.32
C GLY A 14 0.39 -8.61 -1.14
N ASN A 15 0.27 -7.91 -2.28
CA ASN A 15 1.42 -7.43 -3.06
C ASN A 15 2.23 -6.38 -2.31
N ASN A 16 3.43 -6.06 -2.78
CA ASN A 16 4.23 -5.00 -2.17
C ASN A 16 3.48 -3.65 -2.24
N ALA A 17 3.28 -3.06 -1.06
CA ALA A 17 2.78 -1.71 -0.86
C ALA A 17 3.94 -0.76 -0.64
N THR A 18 4.10 0.15 -1.60
CA THR A 18 5.04 1.27 -1.53
C THR A 18 4.39 2.55 -1.04
N THR A 19 3.06 2.54 -0.85
CA THR A 19 2.26 3.73 -0.54
C THR A 19 1.17 3.39 0.48
N LYS A 20 0.61 4.42 1.11
CA LYS A 20 -0.56 4.30 2.00
C LYS A 20 -1.78 4.97 1.34
N ASN A 21 -2.97 4.52 1.68
CA ASN A 21 -4.22 5.15 1.27
C ASN A 21 -4.63 6.31 2.20
N SER A 22 -5.77 6.94 1.92
CA SER A 22 -6.31 8.03 2.76
C SER A 22 -6.63 7.57 4.19
N ALA A 23 -6.91 6.28 4.40
CA ALA A 23 -7.07 5.68 5.73
C ALA A 23 -5.74 5.36 6.43
N GLY A 24 -4.58 5.65 5.80
CA GLY A 24 -3.26 5.36 6.35
C GLY A 24 -2.84 3.89 6.29
N GLN A 25 -3.61 3.04 5.61
CA GLN A 25 -3.32 1.63 5.43
C GLN A 25 -2.35 1.43 4.25
N PRO A 26 -1.40 0.49 4.34
CA PRO A 26 -0.48 0.24 3.24
C PRO A 26 -1.19 -0.46 2.09
N VAL A 27 -1.10 0.14 0.91
CA VAL A 27 -1.77 -0.33 -0.30
C VAL A 27 -0.79 -0.31 -1.48
N CYS A 28 -0.99 -1.19 -2.45
CA CYS A 28 -0.26 -1.08 -3.71
C CYS A 28 -0.81 0.11 -4.51
N GLN A 29 -0.03 0.55 -5.50
CA GLN A 29 -0.40 1.68 -6.35
C GLN A 29 -1.78 1.49 -7.01
N GLU A 30 -2.08 0.28 -7.51
CA GLU A 30 -3.38 0.02 -8.14
C GLU A 30 -4.56 0.23 -7.18
N HIS A 31 -4.47 -0.26 -5.94
CA HIS A 31 -5.54 -0.08 -4.95
C HIS A 31 -5.63 1.37 -4.47
N ARG A 32 -4.51 2.08 -4.40
CA ARG A 32 -4.51 3.53 -4.11
C ARG A 32 -5.21 4.34 -5.20
N GLU A 33 -5.02 3.98 -6.47
CA GLU A 33 -5.62 4.68 -7.61
C GLU A 33 -7.09 4.28 -7.82
N LYS A 34 -7.44 3.04 -7.48
CA LYS A 34 -8.84 2.56 -7.48
C LYS A 34 -9.65 3.01 -6.28
N GLU A 35 -9.00 3.31 -5.15
CA GLU A 35 -9.71 3.92 -4.03
C GLU A 35 -10.29 5.25 -4.51
N PRO A 36 -11.60 5.49 -4.29
CA PRO A 36 -12.22 6.73 -4.67
C PRO A 36 -11.49 7.84 -3.92
N LYS A 37 -10.69 8.62 -4.64
CA LYS A 37 -10.24 9.93 -4.18
C LYS A 37 -11.51 10.75 -4.07
N ASP A 38 -12.01 10.92 -2.85
CA ASP A 38 -13.05 11.86 -2.42
C ASP A 38 -14.07 12.30 -3.50
N VAL A 39 -15.32 11.89 -3.31
CA VAL A 39 -16.46 12.64 -3.86
C VAL A 39 -16.59 13.98 -3.14
#